data_AF-A0A3N2KK25-F1
#
_entry.id   AF-A0A3N2KK25-F1
#
_cell.length_a   1.000
_cell.length_b   1.000
_cell.length_c   1.000
_cell.angle_alpha   90.00
_cell.angle_beta   90.00
_cell.angle_gamma   90.00
#
_symmetry.space_group_name_H-M   'P 1'
#
loop_
_entity.id
_entity.type
_entity.pdbx_description
1 polymer ?
#
loop_
_entity_poly.entity_id
_entity_poly.type
_entity_poly.pdbx_seq_one_letter_code
_entity_poly.pdbx_strand_id
1 'polypeptide(L)'
;MICDACHGKGYVDNPQYDRYSNVVAYENGIPSRIRCKRCGGEGYFVGNVKEAIDMLKASIANRKGLSVKESKQLLRILNNYNNGTQ
;
A
#
# COMPACT_ATOMS: atom_id res chain seq x y z
N MET A 1 0.70 9.80 3.35
CA MET A 1 1.52 10.13 2.17
C MET A 1 1.31 9.15 1.01
N ILE A 2 1.11 9.62 -0.23
CA ILE A 2 1.03 8.76 -1.42
C ILE A 2 2.40 8.12 -1.70
N CYS A 3 2.44 6.83 -2.06
CA CYS A 3 3.68 6.19 -2.46
C CYS A 3 4.13 6.74 -3.80
N ASP A 4 5.29 7.38 -3.80
CA ASP A 4 5.99 7.90 -4.98
C ASP A 4 6.40 6.82 -5.98
N ALA A 5 6.72 5.60 -5.53
CA ALA A 5 7.14 4.51 -6.43
C ALA A 5 5.99 3.91 -7.26
N CYS A 6 4.74 3.99 -6.79
CA CYS A 6 3.58 3.50 -7.55
C CYS A 6 2.50 4.56 -7.78
N HIS A 7 2.76 5.81 -7.39
CA HIS A 7 1.85 6.95 -7.47
C HIS A 7 0.42 6.65 -6.99
N GLY A 8 0.27 5.96 -5.86
CA GLY A 8 -1.05 5.63 -5.30
C GLY A 8 -1.66 4.32 -5.79
N LYS A 9 -1.12 3.70 -6.85
CA LYS A 9 -1.74 2.53 -7.50
C LYS A 9 -1.62 1.24 -6.69
N GLY A 10 -0.56 1.10 -5.88
CA GLY A 10 -0.24 -0.12 -5.14
C GLY A 10 0.44 -1.22 -5.99
N TYR A 11 0.58 -1.01 -7.29
CA TYR A 11 1.28 -1.91 -8.21
C TYR A 11 2.21 -1.10 -9.13
N VAL A 12 3.20 -1.80 -9.67
CA VAL A 12 4.11 -1.30 -10.71
C VAL A 12 4.10 -2.28 -11.88
N ASP A 13 4.48 -1.81 -13.07
CA ASP A 13 4.59 -2.68 -14.23
C ASP A 13 5.65 -3.76 -14.00
N ASN A 14 5.39 -4.96 -14.49
CA ASN A 14 6.28 -6.10 -14.30
C ASN A 14 7.33 -6.11 -15.42
N PRO A 15 8.62 -5.85 -15.14
CA PRO A 15 9.65 -5.83 -16.18
C PRO A 15 9.88 -7.19 -16.85
N GLN A 16 9.39 -8.28 -16.24
CA GLN A 16 9.44 -9.60 -16.83
C GLN A 16 8.33 -9.81 -17.87
N TYR A 17 7.20 -9.10 -17.76
CA TYR A 17 6.09 -9.22 -18.71
C TYR A 17 6.51 -8.76 -20.11
N ASP A 18 7.19 -7.61 -20.18
CA ASP A 18 7.61 -6.98 -21.44
C ASP A 18 8.70 -7.77 -22.20
N ARG A 19 9.21 -8.85 -21.61
CA ARG A 19 10.19 -9.75 -22.25
C ARG A 19 9.54 -10.81 -23.13
N TYR A 20 8.22 -10.97 -23.06
CA TYR A 20 7.47 -12.00 -23.76
C TYR A 20 6.32 -11.38 -24.55
N SER A 21 5.83 -12.07 -25.58
CA SER A 21 4.55 -11.69 -26.19
C SER A 21 3.42 -11.90 -25.19
N ASN A 22 2.31 -11.16 -25.35
CA ASN A 22 1.17 -11.24 -24.43
C ASN A 22 0.64 -12.67 -24.24
N VAL A 23 0.66 -13.48 -25.32
CA VAL A 23 0.22 -14.89 -25.28
C VAL A 23 1.16 -15.74 -24.44
N VAL A 24 2.47 -15.62 -24.66
CA VAL A 24 3.48 -16.38 -23.91
C VAL A 24 3.50 -15.96 -22.44
N ALA A 25 3.37 -14.67 -22.14
CA ALA A 25 3.27 -14.18 -20.76
C ALA A 25 2.05 -14.76 -20.04
N TYR A 26 0.91 -14.84 -20.73
CA TYR A 26 -0.31 -15.45 -20.19
C TYR A 26 -0.14 -16.94 -19.92
N GLU A 27 0.40 -17.71 -20.88
CA GLU A 27 0.63 -19.16 -20.73
C GLU A 27 1.60 -19.49 -19.59
N ASN A 28 2.59 -18.62 -19.35
CA ASN A 28 3.56 -18.78 -18.27
C ASN A 28 3.09 -18.18 -16.93
N GLY A 29 1.88 -17.61 -16.86
CA GLY A 29 1.36 -17.00 -15.64
C GLY A 29 2.14 -15.76 -15.19
N ILE A 30 2.79 -15.06 -16.11
CA ILE A 30 3.55 -13.83 -15.83
C ILE A 30 2.55 -12.66 -15.82
N PRO A 31 2.30 -12.02 -14.67
CA PRO A 31 1.35 -10.92 -14.61
C PRO A 31 1.95 -9.65 -15.20
N SER A 32 1.13 -8.82 -15.85
CA SER A 32 1.56 -7.53 -16.39
C SER A 32 1.93 -6.51 -15.31
N ARG A 33 1.40 -6.68 -14.10
CA ARG A 33 1.62 -5.80 -12.95
C ARG A 33 1.99 -6.62 -11.73
N ILE A 34 2.94 -6.11 -10.96
CA ILE A 34 3.38 -6.69 -9.69
C ILE A 34 3.12 -5.74 -8.54
N ARG A 35 2.96 -6.31 -7.34
CA ARG A 35 2.78 -5.55 -6.10
C ARG A 35 3.96 -4.58 -5.92
N CYS A 36 3.67 -3.31 -5.66
CA CYS A 36 4.71 -2.34 -5.36
C CYS A 36 5.40 -2.73 -4.04
N LYS A 37 6.69 -3.08 -4.11
CA LYS A 37 7.47 -3.51 -2.95
C LYS A 37 7.62 -2.40 -1.91
N ARG A 38 7.76 -1.15 -2.35
CA ARG A 38 7.97 0.00 -1.45
C ARG A 38 6.79 0.21 -0.51
N CYS A 39 5.56 0.18 -1.01
CA CYS A 39 4.35 0.32 -0.20
C CYS A 39 3.66 -1.00 0.16
N GLY A 40 4.29 -2.14 -0.13
CA GLY A 40 3.71 -3.46 0.12
C GLY A 40 2.36 -3.71 -0.57
N GLY A 41 2.04 -2.98 -1.64
CA GLY A 41 0.74 -3.08 -2.32
C GLY A 41 -0.33 -2.06 -1.93
N GLU A 42 -0.03 -1.17 -0.99
CA GLU A 42 -1.05 -0.30 -0.40
C GLU A 42 -1.30 1.02 -1.15
N GLY A 43 -0.35 1.47 -1.98
CA GLY A 43 -0.45 2.72 -2.73
C GLY A 43 -0.11 3.97 -1.91
N TYR A 44 -0.18 3.90 -0.58
CA TYR A 44 0.13 4.99 0.34
C TYR A 44 0.75 4.48 1.64
N PHE A 45 1.31 5.42 2.41
CA PHE A 45 1.86 5.21 3.75
C PHE A 45 1.15 6.15 4.72
N VAL A 46 0.74 5.63 5.89
CA VAL A 46 0.61 6.45 7.09
C VAL A 46 2.01 6.63 7.66
N GLY A 47 2.55 7.85 7.63
CA GLY A 47 3.96 8.11 7.89
C GLY A 47 4.32 8.30 9.37
N ASN A 48 3.36 8.65 10.21
CA ASN A 48 3.57 8.94 11.62
C ASN A 48 2.26 8.83 12.42
N VAL A 49 2.37 8.93 13.74
CA VAL A 49 1.22 8.83 14.67
C VAL A 49 0.20 9.93 14.45
N LYS A 50 0.64 11.15 14.08
CA LYS A 50 -0.29 12.25 13.81
C LYS A 50 -1.19 11.90 12.62
N GLU A 51 -0.62 11.44 11.51
CA GLU A 51 -1.37 10.99 10.34
C GLU A 51 -2.30 9.82 10.69
N ALA A 52 -1.87 8.91 11.57
CA ALA A 52 -2.72 7.82 12.06
C ALA A 52 -3.95 8.34 12.83
N ILE A 53 -3.75 9.28 13.74
CA ILE A 53 -4.84 9.90 14.50
C ILE A 53 -5.78 10.70 13.59
N ASP A 54 -5.23 11.44 12.63
CA ASP A 54 -6.03 12.23 11.68
C ASP A 54 -6.90 11.31 10.79
N MET A 55 -6.37 10.17 10.36
CA MET A 55 -7.14 9.16 9.63
C MET A 55 -8.27 8.57 10.48
N LEU A 56 -8.02 8.29 11.77
CA LEU A 56 -9.05 7.82 12.71
C LEU A 56 -10.16 8.87 12.91
N LYS A 57 -9.79 10.13 13.12
CA LYS A 57 -10.75 11.24 13.25
C LYS A 57 -11.60 11.38 11.99
N ALA A 58 -10.99 11.29 10.81
CA ALA A 58 -11.70 11.36 9.54
C ALA A 58 -12.66 10.17 9.35
N SER A 59 -12.26 8.96 9.75
CA SER A 59 -13.10 7.77 9.73
C SER A 59 -14.34 7.94 10.62
N ILE A 60 -14.16 8.46 11.84
CA ILE A 60 -15.24 8.75 12.79
C ILE A 60 -16.17 9.84 12.24
N ALA A 61 -15.62 10.97 11.79
CA ALA A 61 -16.40 12.11 11.30
C ALA A 61 -17.27 11.73 10.09
N ASN A 62 -16.72 10.94 9.17
CA ASN A 62 -17.43 10.50 7.97
C ASN A 62 -18.27 9.24 8.18
N ARG A 63 -18.31 8.67 9.41
CA ARG A 63 -18.96 7.38 9.72
C ARG A 63 -18.56 6.26 8.76
N LYS A 64 -17.31 6.30 8.29
CA LYS A 64 -16.76 5.33 7.34
C LYS A 64 -15.84 4.40 8.10
N GLY A 65 -16.18 3.12 8.16
CA GLY A 65 -15.30 2.10 8.74
C GLY A 65 -13.96 2.05 8.02
N LEU A 66 -12.90 1.76 8.79
CA LEU A 66 -11.58 1.52 8.23
C LEU A 66 -11.58 0.19 7.47
N SER A 67 -10.98 0.21 6.28
CA SER A 67 -10.64 -1.02 5.58
C SER A 67 -9.59 -1.81 6.35
N VAL A 68 -9.52 -3.12 6.11
CA VAL A 68 -8.49 -4.01 6.68
C VAL A 68 -7.07 -3.46 6.45
N LYS A 69 -6.85 -2.81 5.32
CA LYS A 69 -5.56 -2.21 4.95
C LYS A 69 -5.22 -1.00 5.81
N GLU A 70 -6.16 -0.07 5.95
CA GLU A 70 -6.01 1.12 6.80
C GLU A 70 -5.76 0.69 8.26
N SER A 71 -6.54 -0.27 8.76
CA SER A 71 -6.38 -0.82 10.11
C SER A 71 -4.99 -1.44 10.34
N LYS A 72 -4.44 -2.18 9.35
CA LYS A 72 -3.08 -2.74 9.44
C LYS A 72 -2.00 -1.66 9.49
N GLN A 73 -2.12 -0.61 8.67
CA GLN A 73 -1.16 0.49 8.69
C GLN A 73 -1.20 1.25 10.02
N LEU A 74 -2.39 1.52 10.53
CA LEU A 74 -2.57 2.16 11.84
C LEU A 74 -1.97 1.31 12.96
N LEU A 75 -2.26 0.01 12.98
CA LEU A 75 -1.70 -0.90 13.99
C LEU A 75 -0.18 -0.91 13.96
N ARG A 76 0.44 -0.94 12.77
CA ARG A 76 1.90 -0.90 12.63
C ARG A 76 2.49 0.39 13.20
N ILE A 77 1.89 1.53 12.88
CA ILE A 77 2.36 2.85 13.36
C ILE A 77 2.24 2.96 14.87
N LEU A 78 1.10 2.55 15.43
CA LEU A 78 0.85 2.61 16.88
C LEU A 78 1.79 1.67 17.65
N ASN A 79 2.07 0.47 17.12
CA ASN A 79 3.02 -0.45 17.71
C ASN A 79 4.46 0.10 17.70
N ASN A 80 4.90 0.68 16.57
CA ASN A 80 6.24 1.27 16.48
C ASN A 80 6.40 2.45 17.45
N TYR A 81 5.37 3.30 17.57
CA TYR A 81 5.36 4.39 18.53
C TYR A 81 5.46 3.91 19.97
N ASN A 82 4.68 2.88 20.34
CA ASN A 82 4.69 2.33 21.68
C ASN A 82 6.04 1.66 22.05
N ASN A 83 6.75 1.14 21.04
CA ASN A 83 8.04 0.48 21.22
C ASN A 83 9.25 1.44 21.15
N GLY A 84 9.04 2.75 20.99
CA GLY A 84 10.12 3.74 20.94
C GLY A 84 11.00 3.67 19.69
N THR A 85 10.59 2.92 18.66
CA THR A 85 11.27 2.85 17.36
C THR A 85 10.67 3.89 16.42
N GLN A 86 11.24 5.10 16.44
CA GLN A 86 10.99 6.14 15.44
C GLN A 86 11.99 6.04 14.29
#